data_AF-A0A7W9DQU1-F1
#
_entry.id   AF-A0A7W9DQU1-F1
#
_cell.length_a   1.000
_cell.length_b   1.000
_cell.length_c   1.000
_cell.angle_alpha   90.00
_cell.angle_beta   90.00
_cell.angle_gamma   90.00
#
_symmetry.space_group_name_H-M   'P 1'
#
loop_
_entity.id
_entity.type
_entity.pdbx_description
1 polymer ?
#
loop_
_entity_poly.entity_id
_entity_poly.type
_entity_poly.pdbx_seq_one_letter_code
_entity_poly.pdbx_strand_id
1 'polypeptide(L)'
;MSCILGACLAATTAFGATTVAAHADDTAPTPVATVEVGKPILLKGSTKASYFWDDASGRMGDTGLPAIGKPMQKGLFASPSWPLGTEGYVFYKGKKAPFFIGDRGPGIPSNSGVMLDIDGKTFAELTGGAFSDTTLTVKGFDAGHINVEYVITKWGDGVGKKNYPVPFSTGAWGVRDAKPASPPPTPVTLAGQGG
;
A
#
# COMPACT_ATOMS: atom_id res chain seq x y z
N MET A 1 36.50 -26.14 56.90
CA MET A 1 37.74 -26.78 56.43
C MET A 1 38.02 -26.23 55.04
N SER A 2 39.08 -25.45 54.91
CA SER A 2 39.53 -24.85 53.66
C SER A 2 39.90 -25.88 52.60
N CYS A 3 39.69 -25.56 51.33
CA CYS A 3 40.64 -25.91 50.27
C CYS A 3 40.66 -24.79 49.23
N ILE A 4 41.83 -24.16 49.14
CA ILE A 4 42.24 -23.14 48.19
C ILE A 4 42.71 -23.89 46.94
N LEU A 5 42.30 -23.46 45.75
CA LEU A 5 43.06 -23.71 44.54
C LEU A 5 43.06 -22.44 43.69
N GLY A 6 44.25 -21.86 43.53
CA GLY A 6 44.50 -20.72 42.68
C GLY A 6 44.76 -21.12 41.23
N ALA A 7 44.59 -20.16 40.33
CA ALA A 7 45.32 -20.08 39.08
C ALA A 7 45.33 -18.62 38.61
N CYS A 8 46.52 -18.02 38.61
CA CYS A 8 46.80 -16.76 37.93
C CYS A 8 46.78 -16.98 36.41
N LEU A 9 46.09 -16.13 35.67
CA LEU A 9 46.41 -15.89 34.27
C LEU A 9 46.24 -14.39 33.98
N ALA A 10 47.34 -13.75 33.63
CA ALA A 10 47.40 -12.38 33.16
C ALA A 10 47.02 -12.31 31.68
N ALA A 11 46.25 -11.30 31.27
CA ALA A 11 46.22 -10.83 29.88
C ALA A 11 45.56 -9.45 29.74
N THR A 12 46.42 -8.46 29.48
CA THR A 12 46.28 -7.41 28.45
C THR A 12 45.14 -6.39 28.53
N THR A 13 45.57 -5.14 28.75
CA THR A 13 44.87 -3.87 28.51
C THR A 13 44.42 -3.71 27.06
N ALA A 14 43.16 -3.32 26.85
CA ALA A 14 42.71 -2.66 25.64
C ALA A 14 41.96 -1.37 26.02
N PHE A 15 42.57 -0.22 25.70
CA PHE A 15 41.92 1.08 25.73
C PHE A 15 40.91 1.16 24.59
N GLY A 16 39.62 1.09 24.91
CA GLY A 16 38.55 1.42 23.98
C GLY A 16 38.20 2.91 24.11
N ALA A 17 38.56 3.70 23.11
CA ALA A 17 38.14 5.09 22.99
C ALA A 17 36.63 5.15 22.73
N THR A 18 35.85 5.57 23.72
CA THR A 18 34.43 5.91 23.56
C THR A 18 34.34 7.29 22.92
N THR A 19 34.15 7.32 21.61
CA THR A 19 33.68 8.53 20.91
C THR A 19 32.24 8.81 21.33
N VAL A 20 32.01 9.95 21.98
CA VAL A 20 30.69 10.52 22.20
C VAL A 20 30.13 10.92 20.84
N ALA A 21 29.18 10.15 20.31
CA ALA A 21 28.40 10.56 19.16
C ALA A 21 27.45 11.69 19.63
N ALA A 22 27.67 12.88 19.08
CA ALA A 22 26.80 14.03 19.27
C ALA A 22 25.38 13.70 18.81
N HIS A 23 24.39 14.11 19.60
CA HIS A 23 23.00 14.22 19.19
C HIS A 23 22.92 15.22 18.03
N ALA A 24 22.79 14.71 16.80
CA ALA A 24 22.31 15.48 15.67
C ALA A 24 20.79 15.33 15.60
N ASP A 25 20.12 16.46 15.76
CA ASP A 25 18.69 16.65 15.62
C ASP A 25 18.34 16.59 14.12
N ASP A 26 18.19 15.38 13.58
CA ASP A 26 17.80 15.16 12.18
C ASP A 26 16.28 15.11 12.07
N THR A 27 15.67 16.28 11.90
CA THR A 27 14.38 16.38 11.21
C THR A 27 14.61 16.02 9.75
N ALA A 28 14.63 14.71 9.46
CA ALA A 28 14.73 14.20 8.11
C ALA A 28 13.48 14.61 7.32
N PRO A 29 13.61 15.29 6.16
CA PRO A 29 12.48 15.52 5.29
C PRO A 29 11.94 14.17 4.81
N THR A 30 10.63 14.01 4.89
CA THR A 30 9.89 12.84 4.40
C THR A 30 10.31 12.57 2.94
N PRO A 31 10.67 11.33 2.57
CA PRO A 31 11.08 11.05 1.20
C PRO A 31 9.87 11.20 0.28
N VAL A 32 9.87 12.27 -0.51
CA VAL A 32 8.99 12.44 -1.66
C VAL A 32 9.22 11.26 -2.60
N ALA A 33 8.20 10.44 -2.77
CA ALA A 33 8.22 9.26 -3.63
C ALA A 33 8.75 9.61 -5.02
N THR A 34 9.86 8.99 -5.41
CA THR A 34 10.40 9.05 -6.76
C THR A 34 9.44 8.33 -7.70
N VAL A 35 8.82 9.10 -8.60
CA VAL A 35 7.91 8.61 -9.64
C VAL A 35 8.74 7.89 -10.70
N GLU A 36 8.35 6.66 -11.05
CA GLU A 36 8.95 5.94 -12.17
C GLU A 36 8.75 6.73 -13.48
N VAL A 37 9.87 7.07 -14.11
CA VAL A 37 9.91 7.81 -15.38
C VAL A 37 9.22 6.97 -16.46
N GLY A 38 8.06 7.41 -16.94
CA GLY A 38 7.47 6.89 -18.18
C GLY A 38 5.94 6.71 -18.22
N LYS A 39 5.24 6.61 -17.08
CA LYS A 39 3.76 6.55 -17.06
C LYS A 39 3.16 7.90 -16.64
N PRO A 40 2.17 8.43 -17.38
CA PRO A 40 1.50 9.65 -16.99
C PRO A 40 0.77 9.45 -15.66
N ILE A 41 0.94 10.38 -14.73
CA ILE A 41 0.10 10.44 -13.52
C ILE A 41 -1.24 11.05 -13.92
N LEU A 42 -2.34 10.32 -13.68
CA LEU A 42 -3.69 10.80 -13.95
C LEU A 42 -4.38 11.34 -12.70
N LEU A 43 -4.07 10.77 -11.53
CA LEU A 43 -4.62 11.20 -10.25
C LEU A 43 -3.68 10.76 -9.13
N LYS A 44 -3.60 11.57 -8.07
CA LYS A 44 -2.96 11.19 -6.81
C LYS A 44 -3.87 11.55 -5.64
N GLY A 45 -3.81 10.75 -4.58
CA GLY A 45 -4.57 11.00 -3.36
C GLY A 45 -4.18 10.02 -2.25
N SER A 46 -4.97 10.01 -1.18
CA SER A 46 -4.82 9.08 -0.07
C SER A 46 -6.17 8.54 0.39
N THR A 47 -6.17 7.36 1.00
CA THR A 47 -7.36 6.74 1.57
C THR A 47 -7.00 5.67 2.61
N LYS A 48 -7.99 5.23 3.40
CA LYS A 48 -7.86 4.00 4.16
C LYS A 48 -8.05 2.81 3.22
N ALA A 49 -7.27 1.77 3.44
CA ALA A 49 -7.36 0.51 2.73
C ALA A 49 -7.45 -0.66 3.71
N SER A 50 -8.29 -1.64 3.40
CA SER A 50 -8.36 -2.97 4.02
C SER A 50 -7.74 -4.01 3.10
N TYR A 51 -7.95 -5.29 3.40
CA TYR A 51 -7.61 -6.39 2.49
C TYR A 51 -8.74 -7.39 2.33
N PHE A 52 -8.66 -8.18 1.26
CA PHE A 52 -9.60 -9.24 0.95
C PHE A 52 -8.94 -10.38 0.17
N TRP A 53 -9.67 -11.49 0.00
CA TRP A 53 -9.27 -12.59 -0.86
C TRP A 53 -10.47 -13.42 -1.31
N ASP A 54 -10.89 -13.21 -2.56
CA ASP A 54 -12.10 -13.81 -3.13
C ASP A 54 -11.75 -14.89 -4.16
N ASP A 55 -11.68 -16.16 -3.74
CA ASP A 55 -11.28 -17.30 -4.58
C ASP A 55 -12.41 -18.27 -4.91
N ALA A 56 -13.66 -17.88 -4.63
CA ALA A 56 -14.87 -18.69 -4.77
C ALA A 56 -14.90 -19.98 -3.92
N SER A 57 -14.10 -20.08 -2.86
CA SER A 57 -14.15 -21.14 -1.86
C SER A 57 -15.22 -20.93 -0.78
N GLY A 58 -15.75 -19.71 -0.64
CA GLY A 58 -16.70 -19.31 0.41
C GLY A 58 -16.09 -19.21 1.81
N ARG A 59 -14.76 -19.22 1.93
CA ARG A 59 -14.04 -19.12 3.20
C ARG A 59 -13.88 -17.67 3.64
N MET A 60 -14.04 -17.41 4.94
CA MET A 60 -13.58 -16.17 5.59
C MET A 60 -14.04 -14.84 4.94
N GLY A 61 -15.27 -14.79 4.43
CA GLY A 61 -15.85 -13.59 3.84
C GLY A 61 -15.69 -13.47 2.31
N ASP A 62 -15.09 -14.47 1.66
CA ASP A 62 -15.07 -14.62 0.21
C ASP A 62 -16.47 -14.55 -0.41
N THR A 63 -16.65 -13.66 -1.39
CA THR A 63 -17.93 -13.39 -2.03
C THR A 63 -18.07 -14.02 -3.42
N GLY A 64 -17.07 -14.76 -3.89
CA GLY A 64 -17.07 -15.44 -5.18
C GLY A 64 -15.83 -15.12 -6.02
N LEU A 65 -16.01 -15.03 -7.34
CA LEU A 65 -14.94 -14.57 -8.22
C LEU A 65 -14.93 -13.04 -8.28
N PRO A 66 -13.76 -12.41 -8.38
CA PRO A 66 -13.64 -10.99 -8.65
C PRO A 66 -14.49 -10.54 -9.83
N ALA A 67 -15.04 -9.33 -9.77
CA ALA A 67 -15.96 -8.79 -10.79
C ALA A 67 -15.40 -8.76 -12.22
N ILE A 68 -14.07 -8.84 -12.40
CA ILE A 68 -13.44 -8.99 -13.72
C ILE A 68 -13.56 -10.40 -14.33
N GLY A 69 -14.11 -11.36 -13.58
CA GLY A 69 -14.34 -12.74 -14.02
C GLY A 69 -13.08 -13.60 -14.11
N LYS A 70 -11.99 -13.19 -13.46
CA LYS A 70 -10.71 -13.93 -13.42
C LYS A 70 -10.40 -14.33 -11.98
N PRO A 71 -9.62 -15.42 -11.77
CA PRO A 71 -9.18 -15.81 -10.43
C PRO A 71 -8.47 -14.67 -9.69
N MET A 72 -8.63 -14.65 -8.37
CA MET A 72 -7.91 -13.73 -7.50
C MET A 72 -6.40 -13.91 -7.62
N GLN A 73 -5.68 -12.79 -7.62
CA GLN A 73 -4.24 -12.77 -7.81
C GLN A 73 -3.61 -11.56 -7.12
N LYS A 74 -2.30 -11.65 -6.89
CA LYS A 74 -1.53 -10.55 -6.32
C LYS A 74 -1.62 -9.31 -7.21
N GLY A 75 -1.84 -8.15 -6.62
CA GLY A 75 -2.04 -6.86 -7.28
C GLY A 75 -3.49 -6.59 -7.69
N LEU A 76 -4.41 -7.52 -7.50
CA LEU A 76 -5.84 -7.32 -7.77
C LEU A 76 -6.50 -6.63 -6.57
N PHE A 77 -6.90 -5.38 -6.76
CA PHE A 77 -7.56 -4.60 -5.71
C PHE A 77 -9.04 -4.43 -6.02
N ALA A 78 -9.85 -4.17 -4.98
CA ALA A 78 -11.22 -3.72 -5.13
C ALA A 78 -11.31 -2.20 -4.96
N SER A 79 -12.18 -1.56 -5.75
CA SER A 79 -12.56 -0.16 -5.56
C SER A 79 -14.08 -0.02 -5.57
N PRO A 80 -14.66 0.85 -4.71
CA PRO A 80 -16.11 0.97 -4.63
C PRO A 80 -16.68 1.83 -5.77
N SER A 81 -15.82 2.51 -6.52
CA SER A 81 -16.26 3.49 -7.51
C SER A 81 -15.41 3.52 -8.78
N TRP A 82 -14.14 3.11 -8.75
CA TRP A 82 -13.31 3.18 -9.95
C TRP A 82 -13.68 2.11 -11.00
N PRO A 83 -13.43 2.38 -12.29
CA PRO A 83 -13.59 1.38 -13.32
C PRO A 83 -12.70 0.15 -13.12
N LEU A 84 -13.22 -1.04 -13.44
CA LEU A 84 -12.40 -2.24 -13.55
C LEU A 84 -11.30 -2.04 -14.60
N GLY A 85 -10.11 -2.54 -14.34
CA GLY A 85 -8.92 -2.35 -15.17
C GLY A 85 -8.19 -1.03 -14.94
N THR A 86 -8.61 -0.21 -13.96
CA THR A 86 -7.81 0.95 -13.52
C THR A 86 -6.50 0.48 -12.92
N GLU A 87 -5.38 1.05 -13.35
CA GLU A 87 -4.03 0.66 -12.93
C GLU A 87 -3.32 1.79 -12.18
N GLY A 88 -2.51 1.42 -11.21
CA GLY A 88 -1.78 2.37 -10.39
C GLY A 88 -0.77 1.71 -9.46
N TYR A 89 -0.37 2.45 -8.45
CA TYR A 89 0.39 1.93 -7.33
C TYR A 89 -0.02 2.64 -6.05
N VAL A 90 0.14 1.94 -4.93
CA VAL A 90 0.00 2.49 -3.59
C VAL A 90 1.35 2.63 -2.90
N PHE A 91 1.45 3.57 -1.97
CA PHE A 91 2.56 3.66 -1.03
C PHE A 91 2.07 3.47 0.41
N TYR A 92 2.85 2.71 1.17
CA TYR A 92 2.69 2.57 2.61
C TYR A 92 4.05 2.46 3.28
N LYS A 93 4.38 3.39 4.18
CA LYS A 93 5.66 3.43 4.91
C LYS A 93 6.89 3.24 4.00
N GLY A 94 6.92 3.95 2.88
CA GLY A 94 8.01 3.88 1.89
C GLY A 94 8.00 2.65 0.96
N LYS A 95 7.13 1.66 1.19
CA LYS A 95 6.94 0.53 0.27
C LYS A 95 5.96 0.91 -0.83
N LYS A 96 6.28 0.53 -2.06
CA LYS A 96 5.45 0.71 -3.25
C LYS A 96 4.86 -0.63 -3.68
N ALA A 97 3.56 -0.68 -3.97
CA ALA A 97 2.93 -1.86 -4.56
C ALA A 97 2.08 -1.48 -5.78
N PRO A 98 2.30 -2.10 -6.95
CA PRO A 98 1.43 -1.90 -8.11
C PRO A 98 0.08 -2.58 -7.88
N PHE A 99 -0.97 -2.04 -8.52
CA PHE A 99 -2.29 -2.64 -8.50
C PHE A 99 -3.02 -2.45 -9.83
N PHE A 100 -4.04 -3.27 -10.01
CA PHE A 100 -5.16 -3.00 -10.90
C PHE A 100 -6.49 -3.27 -10.19
N ILE A 101 -7.55 -2.55 -10.56
CA ILE A 101 -8.89 -2.77 -10.02
C ILE A 101 -9.53 -3.97 -10.73
N GLY A 102 -9.59 -5.11 -10.07
CA GLY A 102 -10.25 -6.31 -10.59
C GLY A 102 -11.59 -6.62 -9.94
N ASP A 103 -11.93 -5.91 -8.87
CA ASP A 103 -13.16 -6.18 -8.13
C ASP A 103 -13.89 -4.92 -7.65
N ARG A 104 -15.11 -5.12 -7.15
CA ARG A 104 -16.01 -4.08 -6.64
C ARG A 104 -16.08 -4.15 -5.12
N GLY A 105 -15.70 -3.06 -4.46
CA GLY A 105 -15.73 -2.99 -3.01
C GLY A 105 -14.69 -2.03 -2.43
N PRO A 106 -14.67 -1.81 -1.12
CA PRO A 106 -15.55 -2.44 -0.15
C PRO A 106 -16.97 -1.87 -0.21
N GLY A 107 -17.98 -2.70 0.03
CA GLY A 107 -19.34 -2.21 0.30
C GLY A 107 -19.38 -1.47 1.63
N ILE A 108 -19.34 -2.23 2.72
CA ILE A 108 -18.96 -1.78 4.06
C ILE A 108 -17.49 -2.20 4.25
N PRO A 109 -16.57 -1.34 4.72
CA PRO A 109 -16.79 -0.03 5.38
C PRO A 109 -16.48 1.20 4.49
N SER A 110 -16.83 1.21 3.20
CA SER A 110 -16.53 2.38 2.34
C SER A 110 -17.20 3.68 2.79
N ASN A 111 -18.36 3.59 3.43
CA ASN A 111 -19.02 4.74 4.06
C ASN A 111 -18.18 5.39 5.19
N SER A 112 -17.18 4.67 5.71
CA SER A 112 -16.27 5.12 6.78
C SER A 112 -14.88 5.50 6.26
N GLY A 113 -14.73 5.70 4.95
CA GLY A 113 -13.51 6.22 4.33
C GLY A 113 -12.51 5.15 3.85
N VAL A 114 -12.87 3.86 3.93
CA VAL A 114 -12.05 2.76 3.41
C VAL A 114 -12.38 2.56 1.94
N MET A 115 -11.53 3.03 1.03
CA MET A 115 -11.86 3.10 -0.40
C MET A 115 -11.13 2.09 -1.26
N LEU A 116 -10.30 1.23 -0.66
CA LEU A 116 -9.59 0.17 -1.37
C LEU A 116 -9.57 -1.09 -0.50
N ASP A 117 -9.83 -2.23 -1.14
CA ASP A 117 -9.41 -3.53 -0.61
C ASP A 117 -8.21 -4.03 -1.39
N ILE A 118 -7.10 -4.22 -0.69
CA ILE A 118 -5.84 -4.72 -1.22
C ILE A 118 -5.88 -6.25 -1.20
N ASP A 119 -5.37 -6.95 -2.22
CA ASP A 119 -5.26 -8.41 -2.09
C ASP A 119 -4.42 -8.80 -0.87
N GLY A 120 -4.82 -9.86 -0.16
CA GLY A 120 -4.16 -10.29 1.07
C GLY A 120 -2.65 -10.49 0.96
N LYS A 121 -2.13 -10.92 -0.22
CA LYS A 121 -0.69 -11.14 -0.42
C LYS A 121 0.08 -9.81 -0.49
N THR A 122 -0.40 -8.85 -1.27
CA THR A 122 0.18 -7.50 -1.31
C THR A 122 0.04 -6.80 0.03
N PHE A 123 -1.10 -6.94 0.72
CA PHE A 123 -1.29 -6.34 2.04
C PHE A 123 -0.29 -6.88 3.07
N ALA A 124 -0.07 -8.20 3.09
CA ALA A 124 0.94 -8.82 3.95
C ALA A 124 2.34 -8.24 3.69
N GLU A 125 2.74 -8.09 2.43
CA GLU A 125 4.05 -7.51 2.08
C GLU A 125 4.19 -6.04 2.49
N LEU A 126 3.16 -5.23 2.29
CA LEU A 126 3.15 -3.82 2.70
C LEU A 126 3.29 -3.71 4.23
N THR A 127 2.52 -4.50 4.96
CA THR A 127 2.44 -4.42 6.43
C THR A 127 3.55 -5.17 7.16
N GLY A 128 4.26 -6.08 6.49
CA GLY A 128 5.22 -6.99 7.11
C GLY A 128 4.57 -8.23 7.75
N GLY A 129 3.28 -8.48 7.47
CA GLY A 129 2.60 -9.71 7.87
C GLY A 129 2.88 -10.88 6.93
N ALA A 130 2.16 -11.98 7.14
CA ALA A 130 2.22 -13.19 6.32
C ALA A 130 0.82 -13.62 5.87
N PHE A 131 0.63 -13.81 4.56
CA PHE A 131 -0.60 -14.36 4.01
C PHE A 131 -0.64 -15.88 4.22
N SER A 132 -1.80 -16.39 4.63
CA SER A 132 -2.03 -17.81 4.90
C SER A 132 -2.96 -18.40 3.84
N ASP A 133 -2.45 -19.24 2.93
CA ASP A 133 -3.28 -19.87 1.88
C ASP A 133 -4.35 -20.85 2.47
N THR A 134 -4.20 -21.27 3.73
CA THR A 134 -5.20 -22.09 4.43
C THR A 134 -6.41 -21.27 4.85
N THR A 135 -6.17 -20.11 5.46
CA THR A 135 -7.22 -19.26 6.06
C THR A 135 -7.61 -18.08 5.18
N LEU A 136 -6.85 -17.80 4.12
CA LEU A 136 -7.01 -16.65 3.23
C LEU A 136 -6.94 -15.29 3.97
N THR A 137 -6.20 -15.26 5.07
CA THR A 137 -6.04 -14.08 5.93
C THR A 137 -4.59 -13.71 6.12
N VAL A 138 -4.36 -12.47 6.56
CA VAL A 138 -3.03 -11.96 6.93
C VAL A 138 -2.80 -12.13 8.43
N LYS A 139 -1.66 -12.71 8.79
CA LYS A 139 -1.18 -12.85 10.17
C LYS A 139 -0.05 -11.86 10.46
N GLY A 140 0.11 -11.47 11.72
CA GLY A 140 1.21 -10.58 12.15
C GLY A 140 0.96 -9.09 11.92
N PHE A 141 -0.29 -8.69 11.65
CA PHE A 141 -0.71 -7.29 11.57
C PHE A 141 -2.19 -7.15 11.97
N ASP A 142 -2.47 -6.39 13.02
CA ASP A 142 -3.78 -6.44 13.70
C ASP A 142 -4.68 -5.21 13.45
N ALA A 143 -4.18 -4.15 12.80
CA ALA A 143 -4.94 -2.89 12.69
C ALA A 143 -6.16 -2.97 11.76
N GLY A 144 -6.30 -4.04 10.95
CA GLY A 144 -7.37 -4.25 9.98
C GLY A 144 -7.36 -3.31 8.77
N HIS A 145 -6.79 -2.12 8.91
CA HIS A 145 -6.69 -1.08 7.89
C HIS A 145 -5.36 -0.34 7.93
N ILE A 146 -4.96 0.23 6.80
CA ILE A 146 -3.80 1.12 6.65
C ILE A 146 -4.18 2.38 5.89
N ASN A 147 -3.52 3.50 6.17
CA ASN A 147 -3.59 4.69 5.33
C ASN A 147 -2.58 4.55 4.20
N VAL A 148 -3.04 4.57 2.96
CA VAL A 148 -2.18 4.51 1.77
C VAL A 148 -2.27 5.80 0.98
N GLU A 149 -1.17 6.18 0.37
CA GLU A 149 -1.18 7.09 -0.78
C GLU A 149 -1.35 6.26 -2.04
N TYR A 150 -2.05 6.78 -3.04
CA TYR A 150 -2.21 6.11 -4.32
C TYR A 150 -1.89 7.05 -5.49
N VAL A 151 -1.46 6.44 -6.58
CA VAL A 151 -1.27 7.08 -7.87
C VAL A 151 -1.97 6.26 -8.93
N ILE A 152 -2.83 6.92 -9.72
CA ILE A 152 -3.47 6.34 -10.90
C ILE A 152 -2.64 6.67 -12.12
N THR A 153 -2.33 5.64 -12.91
CA THR A 153 -1.54 5.77 -14.14
C THR A 153 -2.34 5.45 -15.39
N LYS A 154 -3.47 4.74 -15.23
CA LYS A 154 -4.40 4.42 -16.31
C LYS A 154 -5.80 4.15 -15.75
N TRP A 155 -6.82 4.70 -16.38
CA TRP A 155 -8.22 4.37 -16.08
C TRP A 155 -8.67 3.14 -16.86
N GLY A 156 -9.54 2.34 -16.26
CA GLY A 156 -10.27 1.32 -17.00
C GLY A 156 -11.29 1.91 -18.00
N ASP A 157 -11.69 1.12 -18.98
CA ASP A 157 -12.56 1.55 -20.10
C ASP A 157 -14.07 1.43 -19.79
N GLY A 158 -14.40 0.83 -18.65
CA GLY A 158 -15.77 0.55 -18.22
C GLY A 158 -16.45 1.65 -17.40
N VAL A 159 -17.57 1.27 -16.78
CA VAL A 159 -18.31 2.08 -15.80
C VAL A 159 -17.52 2.24 -14.51
N GLY A 160 -17.69 3.39 -13.87
CA GLY A 160 -16.94 3.81 -12.70
C GLY A 160 -16.50 5.26 -12.81
N LYS A 161 -16.32 5.90 -11.66
CA LYS A 161 -15.81 7.26 -11.50
C LYS A 161 -14.31 7.31 -11.76
N LYS A 162 -13.85 8.12 -12.71
CA LYS A 162 -12.44 8.34 -13.04
C LYS A 162 -11.90 9.55 -12.26
N ASN A 163 -12.09 9.55 -10.95
CA ASN A 163 -11.77 10.67 -10.05
C ASN A 163 -11.55 10.13 -8.62
N TYR A 164 -11.42 11.00 -7.60
CA TYR A 164 -11.33 10.59 -6.20
C TYR A 164 -12.42 9.57 -5.85
N PRO A 165 -12.06 8.49 -5.14
CA PRO A 165 -12.98 7.40 -4.89
C PRO A 165 -14.09 7.86 -3.94
N VAL A 166 -15.28 7.34 -4.18
CA VAL A 166 -16.48 7.60 -3.39
C VAL A 166 -17.07 6.29 -2.86
N PRO A 167 -17.85 6.32 -1.77
CA PRO A 167 -18.43 5.12 -1.17
C PRO A 167 -19.25 4.30 -2.18
N PHE A 168 -19.32 2.98 -1.95
CA PHE A 168 -20.04 2.04 -2.81
C PHE A 168 -21.53 2.38 -2.93
N SER A 169 -22.11 2.89 -1.85
CA SER A 169 -23.51 3.34 -1.74
C SER A 169 -23.89 4.46 -2.71
N THR A 170 -22.91 5.18 -3.26
CA THR A 170 -23.16 6.21 -4.29
C THR A 170 -23.55 5.63 -5.65
N GLY A 171 -23.33 4.34 -5.89
CA GLY A 171 -23.61 3.69 -7.18
C GLY A 171 -22.65 4.10 -8.31
N ALA A 172 -21.59 4.84 -8.00
CA ALA A 172 -20.65 5.36 -9.00
C ALA A 172 -20.00 4.26 -9.87
N TRP A 173 -19.86 3.05 -9.33
CA TRP A 173 -19.35 1.87 -10.04
C TRP A 173 -20.20 1.43 -11.23
N GLY A 174 -21.49 1.82 -11.26
CA GLY A 174 -22.45 1.44 -12.30
C GLY A 174 -22.69 2.49 -13.38
N VAL A 175 -22.05 3.66 -13.28
CA VAL A 175 -22.30 4.82 -14.17
C VAL A 175 -21.05 5.13 -14.99
N ARG A 176 -21.21 5.45 -16.28
CA ARG A 176 -20.10 5.97 -17.09
C ARG A 176 -19.76 7.38 -16.63
N ASP A 177 -18.50 7.61 -16.28
CA ASP A 177 -18.06 8.94 -15.87
C ASP A 177 -18.03 9.91 -17.05
N ALA A 178 -18.76 11.02 -16.91
CA ALA A 178 -18.79 12.11 -17.87
C ALA A 178 -17.71 13.18 -17.60
N LYS A 179 -17.09 13.16 -16.40
CA LYS A 179 -16.16 14.21 -15.94
C LYS A 179 -14.94 13.58 -15.22
N PRO A 180 -14.03 12.93 -15.97
CA PRO A 180 -12.80 12.39 -15.40
C PRO A 180 -11.95 13.49 -14.77
N ALA A 181 -11.16 13.13 -13.76
CA ALA A 181 -10.17 14.03 -13.17
C ALA A 181 -9.14 14.47 -14.21
N SER A 182 -8.77 15.75 -14.14
CA SER A 182 -7.61 16.27 -14.88
C SER A 182 -6.32 15.75 -14.24
N PRO A 183 -5.35 15.28 -15.05
CA PRO A 183 -4.02 14.98 -14.56
C PRO A 183 -3.45 16.14 -13.74
N PRO A 184 -2.70 15.87 -12.65
CA PRO A 184 -1.96 16.92 -11.97
C PRO A 184 -1.01 17.61 -12.98
N PRO A 185 -0.73 18.92 -12.80
CA PRO A 185 0.27 19.60 -13.61
C PRO A 185 1.55 18.78 -13.61
N THR A 186 2.12 18.52 -14.79
CA THR A 186 3.45 17.92 -14.89
C THR A 186 4.41 18.79 -14.07
N PRO A 187 5.26 18.21 -13.21
CA PRO A 187 6.31 18.98 -12.58
C PRO A 187 7.10 19.68 -13.69
N VAL A 188 7.01 21.01 -13.73
CA VAL A 188 7.86 21.80 -14.62
C VAL A 188 9.26 21.62 -14.06
N THR A 189 10.08 20.79 -14.70
CA THR A 189 11.51 20.86 -14.49
C THR A 189 11.91 22.26 -14.96
N LEU A 190 12.12 23.18 -14.02
CA LEU A 190 12.82 24.43 -14.28
C LEU A 190 14.23 24.03 -14.72
N ALA A 191 14.41 23.81 -16.02
CA ALA A 191 15.73 23.77 -16.62
C ALA A 191 16.41 25.07 -16.24
N GLY A 192 17.59 24.94 -15.63
CA GLY A 192 18.26 26.01 -14.91
C GLY A 192 18.34 27.32 -15.69
N GLN A 193 17.93 28.41 -15.05
CA GLN A 193 18.55 29.70 -15.30
C GLN A 193 19.87 29.71 -14.53
N GLY A 194 20.93 29.26 -15.21
CA GLY A 194 22.30 29.65 -14.88
C GLY A 194 22.49 31.12 -15.27
N GLY A 195 23.18 31.86 -14.39
CA GLY A 195 23.40 33.30 -14.48
C GLY A 195 24.42 33.74 -15.52
#